data_AF-A0A524EXL1-F1
#
_entry.id   AF-A0A524EXL1-F1
#
_cell.length_a   1.000
_cell.length_b   1.000
_cell.length_c   1.000
_cell.angle_alpha   90.00
_cell.angle_beta   90.00
_cell.angle_gamma   90.00
#
_symmetry.space_group_name_H-M   'P 1'
#
loop_
_entity.id
_entity.type
_entity.pdbx_description
1 polymer ?
#
loop_
_entity_poly.entity_id
_entity_poly.type
_entity_poly.pdbx_seq_one_letter_code
_entity_poly.pdbx_strand_id
1 'polypeptide(L)'
;MVAAIFKGDLIKNNIFLVIPSWGKLLGYPTLGNYANHNVIRISEDIVIFFGGMERLVHTPKGLIYYILGLGYYYTKFEIQSGRYITDSRILTGLMLSDFVYDRLATSRDLTLQNDPDVVIAEDVVKVPIDLSRKPSSKQTFIQGTLMRNLFIPYKDVILDFMEKIKDPKTFQIQKTNHMLLCSHWDYFNTILISDAMKTKLKVKYLEPTAGLNKISLRLYRFLIEHFSDEDIQQINENINILKNVYSTIQFDPMHLYSLIEQANIWLKIKIPNVPYYQAPDSDIKYKKNAILQSGNKYLDVIVNWPEQFKQQTKKELEDGAKVIQDKLYHPKSIEKQGIKVEPKREHFEPRFLERPTVKIKQLPPIPMNNIIDILSTLKTIVEEDYDIRSIGEAFAIGRDYIKSMVLHQNFLWDMSKLANIYQRGPLNKGMSSKEKYELLEKIDNWIDLNK
;
A
#
# COMPACT_ATOMS: atom_id res chain seq x y z
N MET A 1 -38.45 23.27 -15.65
CA MET A 1 -37.13 23.49 -16.28
C MET A 1 -36.26 22.30 -15.96
N VAL A 2 -35.89 21.49 -16.96
CA VAL A 2 -34.92 20.40 -16.78
C VAL A 2 -33.56 21.07 -16.64
N ALA A 3 -32.92 20.99 -15.48
CA ALA A 3 -31.62 21.59 -15.25
C ALA A 3 -30.60 20.98 -16.24
N ALA A 4 -30.00 21.83 -17.08
CA ALA A 4 -29.13 21.39 -18.16
C ALA A 4 -27.78 20.89 -17.61
N ILE A 5 -27.29 19.79 -18.16
CA ILE A 5 -25.93 19.29 -17.90
C ILE A 5 -24.98 20.05 -18.83
N PHE A 6 -23.96 20.70 -18.26
CA PHE A 6 -22.91 21.33 -19.05
C PHE A 6 -21.64 20.47 -19.00
N LYS A 7 -21.12 20.15 -20.18
CA LYS A 7 -19.94 19.29 -20.33
C LYS A 7 -18.72 20.17 -20.59
N GLY A 8 -17.75 20.18 -19.68
CA GLY A 8 -16.46 20.82 -19.92
C GLY A 8 -15.65 20.08 -20.99
N ASP A 9 -14.50 20.64 -21.37
CA ASP A 9 -13.61 20.02 -22.35
C ASP A 9 -13.00 18.72 -21.83
N LEU A 10 -12.81 17.75 -22.73
CA LEU A 10 -12.03 16.55 -22.46
C LEU A 10 -10.54 16.90 -22.62
N ILE A 11 -9.81 16.94 -21.51
CA ILE A 11 -8.41 17.37 -21.48
C ILE A 11 -7.52 16.14 -21.39
N LYS A 12 -6.55 16.02 -22.29
CA LYS A 12 -5.48 15.02 -22.17
C LYS A 12 -4.53 15.45 -21.07
N ASN A 13 -4.18 14.54 -20.17
CA ASN A 13 -3.18 14.75 -19.14
C ASN A 13 -2.33 13.48 -19.00
N ASN A 14 -1.12 13.56 -18.45
CA ASN A 14 -0.35 12.38 -18.07
C ASN A 14 0.04 12.55 -16.62
N ILE A 15 -0.77 12.01 -15.72
CA ILE A 15 -0.59 12.17 -14.27
C ILE A 15 -0.47 10.82 -13.58
N PHE A 16 0.39 10.77 -12.58
CA PHE A 16 0.39 9.74 -11.56
C PHE A 16 -0.35 10.27 -10.34
N LEU A 17 -1.47 9.63 -10.00
CA LEU A 17 -2.33 10.01 -8.89
C LEU A 17 -2.46 8.83 -7.93
N VAL A 18 -2.30 9.10 -6.65
CA VAL A 18 -2.54 8.12 -5.58
C VAL A 18 -3.39 8.75 -4.49
N ILE A 19 -4.42 8.02 -4.06
CA ILE A 19 -5.22 8.30 -2.87
C ILE A 19 -4.83 7.23 -1.83
N PRO A 20 -4.04 7.58 -0.79
CA PRO A 20 -3.49 6.60 0.15
C PRO A 20 -4.55 5.82 0.95
N SER A 21 -5.72 6.41 1.19
CA SER A 21 -6.87 5.74 1.81
C SER A 21 -8.18 6.30 1.28
N TRP A 22 -8.89 5.49 0.49
CA TRP A 22 -10.19 5.84 -0.08
C TRP A 22 -11.27 6.02 0.99
N GLY A 23 -11.31 5.12 1.98
CA GLY A 23 -12.19 5.21 3.13
C GLY A 23 -11.93 6.48 3.93
N LYS A 24 -10.66 6.82 4.23
CA LYS A 24 -10.34 8.08 4.94
C LYS A 24 -10.87 9.28 4.18
N LEU A 25 -10.61 9.34 2.87
CA LEU A 25 -11.08 10.42 1.99
C LEU A 25 -12.60 10.57 2.04
N LEU A 26 -13.33 9.45 2.05
CA LEU A 26 -14.79 9.48 2.09
C LEU A 26 -15.39 9.64 3.50
N GLY A 27 -14.56 9.73 4.54
CA GLY A 27 -15.02 9.78 5.93
C GLY A 27 -15.56 8.43 6.43
N TYR A 28 -14.94 7.33 5.98
CA TYR A 28 -15.27 5.94 6.27
C TYR A 28 -16.78 5.66 6.25
N PRO A 29 -17.41 5.65 5.06
CA PRO A 29 -18.84 5.40 4.97
C PRO A 29 -19.24 3.95 5.28
N THR A 30 -18.32 2.99 5.09
CA THR A 30 -18.54 1.56 5.38
C THR A 30 -17.21 0.81 5.45
N LEU A 31 -17.20 -0.34 6.14
CA LEU A 31 -16.14 -1.35 6.01
C LEU A 31 -16.41 -2.32 4.85
N GLY A 32 -17.65 -2.38 4.37
CA GLY A 32 -18.07 -3.28 3.30
C GLY A 32 -18.18 -4.74 3.75
N ASN A 33 -18.46 -5.61 2.78
CA ASN A 33 -18.57 -7.05 2.96
C ASN A 33 -17.66 -7.76 1.97
N TYR A 34 -17.21 -8.96 2.34
CA TYR A 34 -16.43 -9.82 1.47
C TYR A 34 -16.89 -11.27 1.62
N ALA A 35 -17.19 -11.94 0.50
CA ALA A 35 -17.69 -13.32 0.49
C ALA A 35 -18.85 -13.57 1.47
N ASN A 36 -19.81 -12.64 1.56
CA ASN A 36 -20.95 -12.65 2.50
C ASN A 36 -20.61 -12.51 3.99
N HIS A 37 -19.38 -12.16 4.34
CA HIS A 37 -19.00 -11.80 5.70
C HIS A 37 -18.76 -10.30 5.81
N ASN A 38 -19.09 -9.73 6.97
CA ASN A 38 -18.79 -8.34 7.26
C ASN A 38 -17.28 -8.17 7.47
N VAL A 39 -16.71 -7.12 6.88
CA VAL A 39 -15.33 -6.73 7.15
C VAL A 39 -15.27 -6.11 8.54
N ILE A 40 -14.32 -6.56 9.36
CA ILE A 40 -14.14 -6.07 10.73
C ILE A 40 -13.11 -4.95 10.81
N ARG A 41 -12.13 -4.94 9.90
CA ARG A 41 -11.01 -4.00 9.92
C ARG A 41 -10.44 -3.82 8.54
N ILE A 42 -10.14 -2.59 8.15
CA ILE A 42 -9.41 -2.30 6.90
C ILE A 42 -8.02 -1.82 7.28
N SER A 43 -6.97 -2.56 6.94
CA SER A 43 -5.59 -2.12 7.13
C SER A 43 -5.21 -1.05 6.11
N GLU A 44 -5.48 -1.33 4.83
CA GLU A 44 -5.07 -0.51 3.69
C GLU A 44 -6.20 -0.52 2.64
N ASP A 45 -6.46 0.62 2.03
CA ASP A 45 -7.50 0.83 0.99
C ASP A 45 -7.08 1.92 -0.01
N ILE A 46 -5.96 1.67 -0.66
CA ILE A 46 -5.28 2.61 -1.56
C ILE A 46 -5.86 2.56 -2.97
N VAL A 47 -5.96 3.74 -3.61
CA VAL A 47 -6.27 3.88 -5.04
C VAL A 47 -5.05 4.43 -5.76
N ILE A 48 -4.52 3.69 -6.72
CA ILE A 48 -3.42 4.11 -7.59
C ILE A 48 -3.98 4.33 -8.99
N PHE A 49 -3.58 5.41 -9.65
CA PHE A 49 -4.12 5.80 -10.95
C PHE A 49 -3.04 6.42 -11.87
N PHE A 50 -2.90 5.87 -13.07
CA PHE A 50 -2.19 6.49 -14.19
C PHE A 50 -3.22 7.17 -15.09
N GLY A 51 -3.41 8.48 -14.89
CA GLY A 51 -4.37 9.30 -15.62
C GLY A 51 -3.84 9.71 -16.99
N GLY A 52 -4.69 9.55 -18.01
CA GLY A 52 -4.43 9.97 -19.39
C GLY A 52 -5.36 11.06 -19.91
N MET A 53 -6.54 11.19 -19.28
CA MET A 53 -7.54 12.20 -19.61
C MET A 53 -8.31 12.61 -18.36
N GLU A 54 -8.87 13.81 -18.38
CA GLU A 54 -9.76 14.33 -17.36
C GLU A 54 -10.88 15.18 -17.95
N ARG A 55 -11.99 15.30 -17.21
CA ARG A 55 -13.13 16.14 -17.59
C ARG A 55 -13.86 16.65 -16.36
N LEU A 56 -14.39 17.86 -16.45
CA LEU A 56 -15.35 18.41 -15.50
C LEU A 56 -16.75 18.43 -16.13
N VAL A 57 -17.75 17.99 -15.38
CA VAL A 57 -19.16 18.02 -15.79
C VAL A 57 -20.00 18.71 -14.73
N HIS A 58 -20.83 19.65 -15.16
CA HIS A 58 -21.78 20.35 -14.32
C HIS A 58 -23.10 19.61 -14.34
N THR A 59 -23.56 19.22 -13.16
CA THR A 59 -24.85 18.56 -12.98
C THR A 59 -25.74 19.39 -12.05
N PRO A 60 -27.04 19.10 -12.00
CA PRO A 60 -27.94 19.78 -11.06
C PRO A 60 -27.59 19.56 -9.59
N LYS A 61 -26.78 18.51 -9.29
CA LYS A 61 -26.33 18.16 -7.93
C LYS A 61 -24.92 18.69 -7.61
N GLY A 62 -24.31 19.46 -8.50
CA GLY A 62 -22.95 19.97 -8.34
C GLY A 62 -22.01 19.52 -9.44
N LEU A 63 -20.70 19.71 -9.20
CA LEU A 63 -19.66 19.37 -10.17
C LEU A 63 -19.21 17.92 -10.00
N ILE A 64 -18.92 17.29 -11.14
CA ILE A 64 -18.35 15.94 -11.19
C ILE A 64 -17.02 15.99 -11.95
N TYR A 65 -15.97 15.52 -11.30
CA TYR A 65 -14.63 15.41 -11.84
C TYR A 65 -14.37 13.98 -12.28
N TYR A 66 -14.02 13.82 -13.55
CA TYR A 66 -13.61 12.56 -14.14
C TYR A 66 -12.11 12.52 -14.33
N ILE A 67 -11.50 11.41 -13.92
CA ILE A 67 -10.11 11.06 -14.24
C ILE A 67 -10.17 9.71 -14.93
N LEU A 68 -9.58 9.59 -16.11
CA LEU A 68 -9.71 8.43 -16.99
C LEU A 68 -8.32 7.91 -17.35
N GLY A 69 -8.15 6.59 -17.30
CA GLY A 69 -6.82 5.97 -17.41
C GLY A 69 -6.76 4.57 -16.82
N LEU A 70 -5.60 4.17 -16.31
CA LEU A 70 -5.40 2.87 -15.67
C LEU A 70 -5.44 3.03 -14.16
N GLY A 71 -6.39 2.38 -13.49
CA GLY A 71 -6.54 2.46 -12.05
C GLY A 71 -6.55 1.12 -11.34
N TYR A 72 -6.26 1.19 -10.05
CA TYR A 72 -6.20 0.06 -9.16
C TYR A 72 -6.72 0.46 -7.78
N TYR A 73 -7.81 -0.16 -7.36
CA TYR A 73 -8.26 -0.12 -5.98
C TYR A 73 -7.77 -1.38 -5.28
N TYR A 74 -6.89 -1.22 -4.29
CA TYR A 74 -6.32 -2.31 -3.52
C TYR A 74 -6.80 -2.20 -2.09
N THR A 75 -7.19 -3.34 -1.53
CA THR A 75 -7.64 -3.44 -0.14
C THR A 75 -6.91 -4.56 0.57
N LYS A 76 -6.55 -4.30 1.81
CA LYS A 76 -6.06 -5.29 2.77
C LYS A 76 -6.87 -5.14 4.03
N PHE A 77 -7.60 -6.17 4.41
CA PHE A 77 -8.62 -6.11 5.44
C PHE A 77 -8.74 -7.43 6.18
N GLU A 78 -9.48 -7.42 7.29
CA GLU A 78 -9.76 -8.60 8.10
C GLU A 78 -11.27 -8.84 8.11
N ILE A 79 -11.65 -10.11 8.02
CA ILE A 79 -13.02 -10.59 8.32
C ILE A 79 -13.05 -11.24 9.71
N GLN A 80 -11.92 -11.80 10.12
CA GLN A 80 -11.67 -12.37 11.43
C GLN A 80 -10.36 -11.78 11.96
N SER A 81 -10.33 -11.43 13.23
CA SER A 81 -9.19 -10.73 13.84
C SER A 81 -7.89 -11.51 13.63
N GLY A 82 -6.86 -10.80 13.14
CA GLY A 82 -5.53 -11.37 12.93
C GLY A 82 -5.35 -12.17 11.63
N ARG A 83 -6.36 -12.21 10.74
CA ARG A 83 -6.24 -12.79 9.40
C ARG A 83 -6.48 -11.73 8.33
N TYR A 84 -5.39 -11.26 7.73
CA TYR A 84 -5.45 -10.32 6.62
C TYR A 84 -5.77 -11.04 5.31
N ILE A 85 -6.72 -10.46 4.59
CA ILE A 85 -7.10 -10.81 3.22
C ILE A 85 -6.76 -9.60 2.35
N THR A 86 -6.19 -9.87 1.18
CA THR A 86 -5.93 -8.85 0.16
C THR A 86 -6.86 -9.06 -1.01
N ASP A 87 -7.53 -8.00 -1.45
CA ASP A 87 -8.37 -8.01 -2.66
C ASP A 87 -8.10 -6.75 -3.48
N SER A 88 -8.34 -6.84 -4.79
CA SER A 88 -8.14 -5.71 -5.68
C SER A 88 -9.15 -5.65 -6.82
N ARG A 89 -9.36 -4.42 -7.30
CA ARG A 89 -10.26 -4.11 -8.41
C ARG A 89 -9.56 -3.20 -9.40
N ILE A 90 -9.60 -3.60 -10.66
CA ILE A 90 -9.10 -2.80 -11.79
C ILE A 90 -10.13 -1.73 -12.13
N LEU A 91 -9.67 -0.51 -12.37
CA LEU A 91 -10.50 0.64 -12.69
C LEU A 91 -10.05 1.27 -14.00
N THR A 92 -10.95 1.84 -14.78
CA THR A 92 -10.63 2.66 -15.96
C THR A 92 -10.88 4.15 -15.73
N GLY A 93 -11.41 4.51 -14.56
CA GLY A 93 -11.61 5.90 -14.20
C GLY A 93 -12.07 6.10 -12.76
N LEU A 94 -11.99 7.36 -12.33
CA LEU A 94 -12.48 7.87 -11.07
C LEU A 94 -13.55 8.93 -11.34
N MET A 95 -14.61 8.90 -10.56
CA MET A 95 -15.69 9.88 -10.58
C MET A 95 -15.79 10.53 -9.19
N LEU A 96 -15.33 11.76 -9.10
CA LEU A 96 -15.28 12.53 -7.85
C LEU A 96 -16.37 13.60 -7.83
N SER A 97 -17.19 13.63 -6.79
CA SER A 97 -18.07 14.79 -6.54
C SER A 97 -17.23 15.98 -6.07
N ASP A 98 -17.73 17.19 -6.29
CA ASP A 98 -17.13 18.45 -5.81
C ASP A 98 -16.68 18.42 -4.35
N PHE A 99 -17.53 18.03 -3.41
CA PHE A 99 -17.16 18.00 -1.98
C PHE A 99 -16.03 17.01 -1.66
N VAL A 100 -15.89 15.92 -2.42
CA VAL A 100 -14.77 14.96 -2.28
C VAL A 100 -13.51 15.50 -2.93
N TYR A 101 -13.65 16.10 -4.11
CA TYR A 101 -12.55 16.77 -4.81
C TYR A 101 -11.98 17.91 -3.94
N ASP A 102 -12.84 18.70 -3.32
CA ASP A 102 -12.44 19.83 -2.47
C ASP A 102 -11.71 19.36 -1.21
N ARG A 103 -12.10 18.21 -0.65
CA ARG A 103 -11.36 17.57 0.44
C ARG A 103 -9.96 17.13 0.01
N LEU A 104 -9.78 16.60 -1.20
CA LEU A 104 -8.45 16.31 -1.75
C LEU A 104 -7.64 17.59 -1.93
N ALA A 105 -8.27 18.62 -2.51
CA ALA A 105 -7.64 19.90 -2.84
C ALA A 105 -7.27 20.76 -1.61
N THR A 106 -7.94 20.56 -0.48
CA THR A 106 -7.68 21.25 0.80
C THR A 106 -6.90 20.38 1.79
N SER A 107 -6.47 19.17 1.37
CA SER A 107 -5.71 18.26 2.20
C SER A 107 -4.38 18.89 2.62
N ARG A 108 -3.90 18.53 3.82
CA ARG A 108 -2.70 19.12 4.40
C ARG A 108 -1.46 18.70 3.61
N ASP A 109 -0.71 19.68 3.12
CA ASP A 109 0.55 19.45 2.41
C ASP A 109 1.60 18.83 3.34
N LEU A 110 2.29 17.80 2.83
CA LEU A 110 3.35 17.10 3.57
C LEU A 110 4.73 17.73 3.34
N THR A 111 4.97 18.31 2.16
CA THR A 111 6.31 18.77 1.78
C THR A 111 6.33 19.99 0.85
N LEU A 112 5.62 19.95 -0.29
CA LEU A 112 5.71 20.95 -1.35
C LEU A 112 4.61 22.00 -1.22
N GLN A 113 4.86 23.07 -0.46
CA GLN A 113 3.89 24.17 -0.32
C GLN A 113 3.77 25.05 -1.58
N ASN A 114 4.72 25.00 -2.52
CA ASN A 114 4.84 25.98 -3.62
C ASN A 114 5.12 25.36 -5.01
N ASP A 115 4.57 24.19 -5.34
CA ASP A 115 4.67 23.64 -6.70
C ASP A 115 3.27 23.43 -7.31
N PRO A 116 2.84 24.24 -8.30
CA PRO A 116 1.43 24.31 -8.68
C PRO A 116 0.93 23.07 -9.42
N ASP A 117 1.81 22.24 -9.99
CA ASP A 117 1.47 21.02 -10.73
C ASP A 117 1.81 19.72 -9.97
N VAL A 118 2.46 19.80 -8.81
CA VAL A 118 2.82 18.63 -7.97
C VAL A 118 2.18 18.80 -6.59
N VAL A 119 1.31 17.87 -6.22
CA VAL A 119 0.63 17.89 -4.92
C VAL A 119 1.04 16.64 -4.15
N ILE A 120 1.63 16.83 -2.97
CA ILE A 120 1.98 15.74 -2.06
C ILE A 120 1.40 16.10 -0.70
N ALA A 121 0.17 15.64 -0.49
CA ALA A 121 -0.64 15.90 0.70
C ALA A 121 -1.03 14.58 1.39
N GLU A 122 -1.63 14.68 2.58
CA GLU A 122 -2.03 13.51 3.36
C GLU A 122 -3.01 12.58 2.63
N ASP A 123 -3.97 13.14 1.90
CA ASP A 123 -5.05 12.37 1.26
C ASP A 123 -4.82 12.18 -0.26
N VAL A 124 -3.80 12.83 -0.84
CA VAL A 124 -3.51 12.74 -2.28
C VAL A 124 -2.05 12.97 -2.60
N VAL A 125 -1.54 12.16 -3.52
CA VAL A 125 -0.26 12.38 -4.20
C VAL A 125 -0.55 12.49 -5.70
N LYS A 126 -0.32 13.65 -6.29
CA LYS A 126 -0.48 13.93 -7.72
C LYS A 126 0.83 14.46 -8.28
N VAL A 127 1.39 13.76 -9.26
CA VAL A 127 2.64 14.13 -9.92
C VAL A 127 2.46 13.99 -11.44
N PRO A 128 2.82 15.00 -12.25
CA PRO A 128 2.82 14.84 -13.70
C PRO A 128 3.94 13.87 -14.09
N ILE A 129 3.67 12.99 -15.05
CA ILE A 129 4.67 12.02 -15.52
C ILE A 129 5.86 12.75 -16.18
N ASP A 130 5.59 13.87 -16.85
CA ASP A 130 6.64 14.70 -17.42
C ASP A 130 7.12 15.78 -16.44
N LEU A 131 8.30 15.57 -15.85
CA LEU A 131 8.98 16.55 -15.00
C LEU A 131 10.07 17.35 -15.73
N SER A 132 10.21 17.21 -17.05
CA SER A 132 11.35 17.77 -17.81
C SER A 132 11.52 19.29 -17.70
N ARG A 133 10.44 20.02 -17.40
CA ARG A 133 10.47 21.48 -17.21
C ARG A 133 10.94 21.93 -15.82
N LYS A 134 11.05 21.01 -14.87
CA LYS A 134 11.50 21.33 -13.51
C LYS A 134 13.03 21.32 -13.44
N PRO A 135 13.65 22.21 -12.63
CA PRO A 135 15.07 22.12 -12.33
C PRO A 135 15.45 20.75 -11.79
N SER A 136 16.65 20.26 -12.09
CA SER A 136 17.15 18.96 -11.62
C SER A 136 17.03 18.80 -10.11
N SER A 137 17.35 19.83 -9.34
CA SER A 137 17.21 19.85 -7.88
C SER A 137 15.77 19.58 -7.41
N LYS A 138 14.77 20.18 -8.08
CA LYS A 138 13.35 19.92 -7.79
C LYS A 138 12.95 18.50 -8.20
N GLN A 139 13.44 17.99 -9.33
CA GLN A 139 13.19 16.61 -9.75
C GLN A 139 13.72 15.61 -8.70
N THR A 140 14.96 15.79 -8.23
CA THR A 140 15.56 14.94 -7.19
C THR A 140 14.79 15.03 -5.86
N PHE A 141 14.29 16.21 -5.51
CA PHE A 141 13.47 16.37 -4.31
C PHE A 141 12.12 15.64 -4.43
N ILE A 142 11.43 15.77 -5.56
CA ILE A 142 10.18 15.05 -5.85
C ILE A 142 10.42 13.54 -5.81
N GLN A 143 11.49 13.08 -6.45
CA GLN A 143 11.95 11.68 -6.41
C GLN A 143 12.11 11.17 -4.98
N GLY A 144 12.93 11.84 -4.17
CA GLY A 144 13.17 11.44 -2.78
C GLY A 144 11.89 11.44 -1.94
N THR A 145 11.02 12.42 -2.14
CA THR A 145 9.73 12.53 -1.44
C THR A 145 8.79 11.38 -1.82
N LEU A 146 8.65 11.08 -3.11
CA LEU A 146 7.84 9.96 -3.58
C LEU A 146 8.38 8.63 -3.08
N MET A 147 9.71 8.44 -3.08
CA MET A 147 10.31 7.22 -2.55
C MET A 147 9.94 7.01 -1.08
N ARG A 148 10.09 8.04 -0.25
CA ARG A 148 9.83 7.95 1.20
C ARG A 148 8.34 7.80 1.54
N ASN A 149 7.48 8.57 0.89
CA ASN A 149 6.06 8.70 1.30
C ASN A 149 5.12 7.79 0.52
N LEU A 150 5.53 7.28 -0.64
CA LEU A 150 4.67 6.48 -1.51
C LEU A 150 5.29 5.15 -1.93
N PHE A 151 6.45 5.15 -2.59
CA PHE A 151 6.98 3.92 -3.18
C PHE A 151 7.50 2.92 -2.14
N ILE A 152 8.13 3.37 -1.05
CA ILE A 152 8.57 2.46 0.02
C ILE A 152 7.37 1.90 0.80
N PRO A 153 6.41 2.73 1.29
CA PRO A 153 5.27 2.21 2.05
C PRO A 153 4.33 1.31 1.24
N TYR A 154 4.13 1.60 -0.04
CA TYR A 154 3.17 0.90 -0.91
C TYR A 154 3.84 0.09 -2.02
N LYS A 155 5.10 -0.32 -1.80
CA LYS A 155 5.90 -1.05 -2.79
C LYS A 155 5.16 -2.24 -3.37
N ASP A 156 4.66 -3.11 -2.50
CA ASP A 156 4.04 -4.38 -2.90
C ASP A 156 2.75 -4.14 -3.69
N VAL A 157 1.99 -3.10 -3.34
CA VAL A 157 0.76 -2.73 -4.04
C VAL A 157 1.06 -2.19 -5.45
N ILE A 158 2.10 -1.36 -5.59
CA ILE A 158 2.52 -0.83 -6.89
C ILE A 158 3.06 -1.95 -7.78
N LEU A 159 3.81 -2.89 -7.22
CA LEU A 159 4.30 -4.06 -7.95
C LEU A 159 3.16 -4.95 -8.44
N ASP A 160 2.22 -5.30 -7.56
CA ASP A 160 1.02 -6.07 -7.92
C ASP A 160 0.20 -5.34 -9.00
N PHE A 161 0.03 -4.02 -8.89
CA PHE A 161 -0.63 -3.25 -9.94
C PHE A 161 0.09 -3.36 -11.29
N MET A 162 1.42 -3.23 -11.31
CA MET A 162 2.21 -3.36 -12.53
C MET A 162 2.13 -4.78 -13.11
N GLU A 163 2.10 -5.82 -12.29
CA GLU A 163 1.85 -7.19 -12.76
C GLU A 163 0.47 -7.32 -13.41
N LYS A 164 -0.58 -6.74 -12.81
CA LYS A 164 -1.90 -6.68 -13.45
C LYS A 164 -1.84 -5.94 -14.78
N ILE A 165 -1.12 -4.83 -14.88
CA ILE A 165 -0.96 -4.11 -16.16
C ILE A 165 -0.16 -4.92 -17.18
N LYS A 166 0.75 -5.81 -16.77
CA LYS A 166 1.46 -6.68 -17.72
C LYS A 166 0.60 -7.85 -18.21
N ASP A 167 -0.36 -8.32 -17.41
CA ASP A 167 -1.28 -9.38 -17.84
C ASP A 167 -2.12 -8.95 -19.06
N PRO A 168 -2.04 -9.64 -20.21
CA PRO A 168 -2.83 -9.31 -21.38
C PRO A 168 -4.34 -9.47 -21.17
N LYS A 169 -4.79 -10.19 -20.14
CA LYS A 169 -6.22 -10.43 -19.82
C LYS A 169 -6.90 -9.26 -19.12
N THR A 170 -6.13 -8.33 -18.55
CA THR A 170 -6.67 -7.16 -17.81
C THR A 170 -6.80 -5.95 -18.73
N PHE A 171 -7.60 -4.95 -18.33
CA PHE A 171 -7.83 -3.71 -19.09
C PHE A 171 -8.31 -3.92 -20.54
N GLN A 172 -8.99 -5.04 -20.82
CA GLN A 172 -9.55 -5.33 -22.14
C GLN A 172 -10.87 -4.57 -22.33
N ILE A 173 -10.81 -3.28 -22.62
CA ILE A 173 -11.98 -2.40 -22.70
C ILE A 173 -13.07 -2.95 -23.62
N GLN A 174 -12.72 -3.58 -24.74
CA GLN A 174 -13.67 -4.21 -25.65
C GLN A 174 -14.47 -5.37 -25.01
N LYS A 175 -13.97 -5.98 -23.94
CA LYS A 175 -14.62 -7.10 -23.22
C LYS A 175 -15.20 -6.69 -21.87
N THR A 176 -14.50 -5.82 -21.15
CA THR A 176 -14.90 -5.37 -19.80
C THR A 176 -15.71 -4.09 -19.82
N ASN A 177 -15.60 -3.29 -20.89
CA ASN A 177 -15.99 -1.89 -20.90
C ASN A 177 -15.28 -1.11 -19.77
N HIS A 178 -15.76 0.09 -19.45
CA HIS A 178 -15.25 0.90 -18.36
C HIS A 178 -15.71 0.41 -16.98
N MET A 179 -14.90 0.72 -15.97
CA MET A 179 -15.12 0.46 -14.55
C MET A 179 -14.72 1.72 -13.77
N LEU A 180 -15.68 2.44 -13.19
CA LEU A 180 -15.42 3.71 -12.50
C LEU A 180 -15.62 3.59 -10.99
N LEU A 181 -14.61 3.96 -10.21
CA LEU A 181 -14.80 4.15 -8.77
C LEU A 181 -15.44 5.51 -8.53
N CYS A 182 -16.51 5.53 -7.74
CA CYS A 182 -17.45 6.64 -7.72
C CYS A 182 -17.72 7.17 -6.31
N SER A 183 -17.77 8.50 -6.19
CA SER A 183 -18.26 9.24 -5.04
C SER A 183 -19.43 10.18 -5.39
N HIS A 184 -20.12 9.92 -6.50
CA HIS A 184 -21.31 10.65 -6.93
C HIS A 184 -22.43 10.54 -5.91
N TRP A 185 -23.25 11.59 -5.80
CA TRP A 185 -24.39 11.69 -4.89
C TRP A 185 -25.28 10.44 -4.87
N ASP A 186 -25.64 9.90 -6.03
CA ASP A 186 -26.55 8.73 -6.13
C ASP A 186 -25.86 7.37 -5.98
N TYR A 187 -24.53 7.34 -6.13
CA TYR A 187 -23.73 6.11 -6.13
C TYR A 187 -22.48 6.31 -5.29
N PHE A 188 -22.68 6.85 -4.09
CA PHE A 188 -21.58 7.17 -3.19
C PHE A 188 -20.85 5.89 -2.77
N ASN A 189 -19.51 5.94 -2.82
CA ASN A 189 -18.62 4.85 -2.46
C ASN A 189 -18.96 3.51 -3.17
N THR A 190 -19.09 3.55 -4.49
CA THR A 190 -19.51 2.40 -5.31
C THR A 190 -18.59 2.28 -6.53
N ILE A 191 -18.35 1.07 -7.02
CA ILE A 191 -17.79 0.89 -8.37
C ILE A 191 -18.94 0.73 -9.37
N LEU A 192 -18.96 1.56 -10.40
CA LEU A 192 -19.90 1.47 -11.51
C LEU A 192 -19.26 0.69 -12.65
N ILE A 193 -19.97 -0.32 -13.15
CA ILE A 193 -19.57 -1.10 -14.34
C ILE A 193 -20.68 -1.08 -15.39
N SER A 194 -20.30 -1.37 -16.63
CA SER A 194 -21.24 -1.43 -17.75
C SER A 194 -22.00 -2.75 -17.78
N ASP A 195 -23.29 -2.69 -18.14
CA ASP A 195 -24.13 -3.87 -18.40
C ASP A 195 -23.58 -4.74 -19.54
N ALA A 196 -22.86 -4.13 -20.48
CA ALA A 196 -22.28 -4.80 -21.64
C ALA A 196 -21.02 -5.63 -21.32
N MET A 197 -20.58 -5.67 -20.05
CA MET A 197 -19.45 -6.51 -19.62
C MET A 197 -19.78 -8.00 -19.81
N LYS A 198 -18.82 -8.78 -20.34
CA LYS A 198 -18.98 -10.23 -20.53
C LYS A 198 -19.41 -10.94 -19.25
N THR A 199 -20.46 -11.77 -19.31
CA THR A 199 -21.15 -12.38 -18.16
C THR A 199 -20.21 -13.03 -17.13
N LYS A 200 -19.24 -13.85 -17.58
CA LYS A 200 -18.29 -14.53 -16.67
C LYS A 200 -17.44 -13.54 -15.87
N LEU A 201 -16.97 -12.46 -16.52
CA LEU A 201 -16.19 -11.41 -15.85
C LEU A 201 -17.09 -10.55 -14.96
N LYS A 202 -18.32 -10.28 -15.43
CA LYS A 202 -19.31 -9.50 -14.70
C LYS A 202 -19.66 -10.13 -13.35
N VAL A 203 -19.93 -11.44 -13.31
CA VAL A 203 -20.27 -12.15 -12.06
C VAL A 203 -19.13 -12.04 -11.05
N LYS A 204 -17.90 -12.31 -11.47
CA LYS A 204 -16.71 -12.20 -10.60
C LYS A 204 -16.51 -10.76 -10.11
N TYR A 205 -16.65 -9.78 -11.00
CA TYR A 205 -16.41 -8.38 -10.64
C TYR A 205 -17.50 -7.82 -9.72
N LEU A 206 -18.73 -8.34 -9.76
CA LEU A 206 -19.82 -7.96 -8.85
C LEU A 206 -19.65 -8.48 -7.43
N GLU A 207 -18.66 -9.35 -7.17
CA GLU A 207 -18.38 -9.83 -5.82
C GLU A 207 -18.04 -8.65 -4.89
N PRO A 208 -18.72 -8.54 -3.74
CA PRO A 208 -18.53 -7.45 -2.81
C PRO A 208 -17.10 -7.46 -2.28
N THR A 209 -16.56 -6.27 -2.04
CA THR A 209 -15.19 -6.06 -1.58
C THR A 209 -15.18 -5.06 -0.44
N ALA A 210 -14.09 -5.05 0.33
CA ALA A 210 -13.94 -4.18 1.48
C ALA A 210 -13.93 -2.70 1.09
N GLY A 211 -14.39 -1.86 2.01
CA GLY A 211 -14.36 -0.40 1.89
C GLY A 211 -15.35 0.18 0.88
N LEU A 212 -16.15 -0.64 0.19
CA LEU A 212 -17.17 -0.19 -0.77
C LEU A 212 -18.58 -0.56 -0.32
N ASN A 213 -19.56 0.26 -0.69
CA ASN A 213 -20.97 -0.01 -0.42
C ASN A 213 -21.49 -1.16 -1.29
N LYS A 214 -21.23 -1.10 -2.60
CA LYS A 214 -21.60 -2.12 -3.57
C LYS A 214 -20.85 -1.91 -4.89
N ILE A 215 -21.09 -2.83 -5.82
CA ILE A 215 -20.71 -2.69 -7.24
C ILE A 215 -22.01 -2.68 -8.05
N SER A 216 -22.19 -1.69 -8.92
CA SER A 216 -23.47 -1.42 -9.58
C SER A 216 -23.35 -1.40 -11.11
N LEU A 217 -24.35 -1.99 -11.77
CA LEU A 217 -24.49 -2.05 -13.21
C LEU A 217 -25.19 -0.81 -13.78
N ARG A 218 -24.59 0.38 -13.64
CA ARG A 218 -25.24 1.64 -14.07
C ARG A 218 -24.31 2.61 -14.78
N LEU A 219 -23.13 2.15 -15.19
CA LEU A 219 -22.13 3.04 -15.78
C LEU A 219 -22.57 3.61 -17.14
N TYR A 220 -23.24 2.80 -17.96
CA TYR A 220 -23.58 3.17 -19.34
C TYR A 220 -24.39 4.48 -19.39
N ARG A 221 -25.34 4.65 -18.47
CA ARG A 221 -26.16 5.87 -18.36
C ARG A 221 -25.31 7.12 -18.14
N PHE A 222 -24.32 7.06 -17.25
CA PHE A 222 -23.43 8.20 -17.00
C PHE A 222 -22.55 8.51 -18.20
N LEU A 223 -22.05 7.47 -18.89
CA LEU A 223 -21.20 7.67 -20.05
C LEU A 223 -21.95 8.41 -21.16
N ILE A 224 -23.17 8.00 -21.51
CA ILE A 224 -23.96 8.67 -22.56
C ILE A 224 -24.47 10.05 -22.13
N GLU A 225 -24.79 10.25 -20.85
CA GLU A 225 -25.25 11.54 -20.34
C GLU A 225 -24.09 12.56 -20.33
N HIS A 226 -22.87 12.15 -20.01
CA HIS A 226 -21.74 13.06 -19.74
C HIS A 226 -20.66 13.10 -20.82
N PHE A 227 -20.62 12.13 -21.73
CA PHE A 227 -19.65 12.04 -22.82
C PHE A 227 -20.37 11.91 -24.17
N SER A 228 -19.74 12.39 -25.23
CA SER A 228 -20.15 12.07 -26.60
C SER A 228 -19.58 10.71 -27.02
N ASP A 229 -20.10 10.12 -28.10
CA ASP A 229 -19.54 8.86 -28.63
C ASP A 229 -18.08 9.04 -29.09
N GLU A 230 -17.75 10.22 -29.63
CA GLU A 230 -16.39 10.58 -30.00
C GLU A 230 -15.47 10.66 -28.78
N ASP A 231 -15.94 11.28 -27.68
CA ASP A 231 -15.19 11.32 -26.42
C ASP A 231 -14.90 9.89 -25.92
N ILE A 232 -15.91 9.01 -25.94
CA ILE A 232 -15.75 7.62 -25.48
C ILE A 232 -14.72 6.88 -26.34
N GLN A 233 -14.72 7.08 -27.67
CA GLN A 233 -13.71 6.51 -28.56
C GLN A 233 -12.31 7.01 -28.20
N GLN A 234 -12.14 8.32 -28.01
CA GLN A 234 -10.85 8.91 -27.62
C GLN A 234 -10.36 8.37 -26.27
N ILE A 235 -11.25 8.20 -25.30
CA ILE A 235 -10.94 7.63 -23.98
C ILE A 235 -10.48 6.16 -24.12
N ASN A 236 -11.18 5.38 -24.94
CA ASN A 236 -10.84 3.97 -25.20
C ASN A 236 -9.46 3.84 -25.84
N GLU A 237 -9.17 4.64 -26.85
CA GLU A 237 -7.87 4.69 -27.52
C GLU A 237 -6.77 5.08 -26.53
N ASN A 238 -7.00 6.11 -25.72
CA ASN A 238 -6.03 6.57 -24.73
C ASN A 238 -5.70 5.48 -23.69
N ILE A 239 -6.71 4.82 -23.12
CA ILE A 239 -6.50 3.73 -22.15
C ILE A 239 -5.73 2.56 -22.78
N ASN A 240 -6.03 2.21 -24.04
CA ASN A 240 -5.28 1.17 -24.76
C ASN A 240 -3.81 1.59 -24.97
N ILE A 241 -3.54 2.85 -25.30
CA ILE A 241 -2.18 3.39 -25.41
C ILE A 241 -1.46 3.30 -24.06
N LEU A 242 -2.08 3.76 -22.97
CA LEU A 242 -1.52 3.66 -21.62
C LEU A 242 -1.20 2.21 -21.27
N LYS A 243 -2.15 1.28 -21.49
CA LYS A 243 -1.97 -0.15 -21.22
C LYS A 243 -0.78 -0.73 -22.00
N ASN A 244 -0.62 -0.35 -23.26
CA ASN A 244 0.51 -0.80 -24.08
C ASN A 244 1.85 -0.23 -23.59
N VAL A 245 1.88 1.04 -23.20
CA VAL A 245 3.08 1.67 -22.64
C VAL A 245 3.45 1.03 -21.30
N TYR A 246 2.55 1.04 -20.32
CA TYR A 246 2.87 0.55 -18.98
C TYR A 246 3.10 -0.98 -18.91
N SER A 247 2.55 -1.76 -19.84
CA SER A 247 2.86 -3.19 -19.92
C SER A 247 4.26 -3.49 -20.48
N THR A 248 4.86 -2.57 -21.24
CA THR A 248 6.18 -2.76 -21.88
C THR A 248 7.32 -2.10 -21.11
N ILE A 249 7.03 -1.23 -20.14
CA ILE A 249 8.05 -0.60 -19.31
C ILE A 249 8.83 -1.64 -18.51
N GLN A 250 10.15 -1.59 -18.67
CA GLN A 250 11.10 -2.19 -17.75
C GLN A 250 11.42 -1.17 -16.66
N PHE A 251 11.30 -1.58 -15.42
CA PHE A 251 11.59 -0.73 -14.26
C PHE A 251 12.29 -1.58 -13.20
N ASP A 252 13.04 -0.92 -12.33
CA ASP A 252 13.73 -1.58 -11.23
C ASP A 252 12.78 -1.69 -10.01
N PRO A 253 12.45 -2.90 -9.52
CA PRO A 253 11.64 -3.07 -8.31
C PRO A 253 12.26 -2.46 -7.04
N MET A 254 13.56 -2.20 -6.99
CA MET A 254 14.22 -1.47 -5.90
C MET A 254 14.06 0.05 -6.04
N HIS A 255 13.96 0.54 -7.27
CA HIS A 255 13.83 1.96 -7.59
C HIS A 255 12.56 2.22 -8.41
N LEU A 256 11.40 2.10 -7.77
CA LEU A 256 10.09 2.24 -8.41
C LEU A 256 9.87 3.61 -9.10
N TYR A 257 10.61 4.65 -8.74
CA TYR A 257 10.57 5.92 -9.46
C TYR A 257 10.96 5.78 -10.95
N SER A 258 11.82 4.80 -11.29
CA SER A 258 12.17 4.49 -12.69
C SER A 258 10.94 4.23 -13.57
N LEU A 259 9.82 3.79 -12.99
CA LEU A 259 8.54 3.68 -13.67
C LEU A 259 8.06 5.00 -14.27
N ILE A 260 8.16 6.11 -13.52
CA ILE A 260 7.74 7.44 -13.98
C ILE A 260 8.67 7.93 -15.09
N GLU A 261 9.98 7.73 -14.94
CA GLU A 261 10.98 8.14 -15.94
C GLU A 261 10.79 7.42 -17.26
N GLN A 262 10.64 6.10 -17.21
CA GLN A 262 10.43 5.29 -18.41
C GLN A 262 9.06 5.59 -19.04
N ALA A 263 8.01 5.78 -18.22
CA ALA A 263 6.69 6.17 -18.73
C ALA A 263 6.76 7.51 -19.47
N ASN A 264 7.51 8.49 -18.97
CA ASN A 264 7.66 9.79 -19.63
C ASN A 264 8.21 9.65 -21.05
N ILE A 265 9.25 8.84 -21.24
CA ILE A 265 9.88 8.62 -22.55
C ILE A 265 8.86 8.05 -23.55
N TRP A 266 8.18 6.97 -23.17
CA TRP A 266 7.25 6.28 -24.07
C TRP A 266 5.95 7.05 -24.31
N LEU A 267 5.41 7.72 -23.29
CA LEU A 267 4.19 8.51 -23.43
C LEU A 267 4.39 9.75 -24.31
N LYS A 268 5.56 10.40 -24.26
CA LYS A 268 5.89 11.51 -25.19
C LYS A 268 5.86 11.07 -26.65
N ILE A 269 6.30 9.84 -26.93
CA ILE A 269 6.31 9.27 -28.28
C ILE A 269 4.88 8.89 -28.73
N LYS A 270 4.09 8.29 -27.83
CA LYS A 270 2.79 7.69 -28.19
C LYS A 270 1.60 8.63 -28.05
N ILE A 271 1.70 9.66 -27.21
CA ILE A 271 0.66 10.68 -26.99
C ILE A 271 1.32 12.05 -27.16
N PRO A 272 1.60 12.47 -28.41
CA PRO A 272 2.15 13.80 -28.66
C PRO A 272 1.13 14.88 -28.28
N ASN A 273 1.63 16.07 -27.92
CA ASN A 273 0.84 17.28 -27.67
C ASN A 273 -0.13 17.20 -26.48
N VAL A 274 0.26 16.55 -25.39
CA VAL A 274 -0.46 16.72 -24.11
C VAL A 274 -0.35 18.20 -23.71
N PRO A 275 -1.47 18.90 -23.48
CA PRO A 275 -1.45 20.30 -23.09
C PRO A 275 -0.64 20.44 -21.81
N TYR A 276 0.21 21.46 -21.78
CA TYR A 276 0.96 21.77 -20.57
C TYR A 276 0.00 22.17 -19.47
N TYR A 277 0.35 21.79 -18.25
CA TYR A 277 -0.35 22.28 -17.08
C TYR A 277 -0.29 23.81 -17.05
N GLN A 278 -1.46 24.43 -17.11
CA GLN A 278 -1.61 25.86 -16.94
C GLN A 278 -1.77 26.12 -15.45
N ALA A 279 -0.69 26.56 -14.81
CA ALA A 279 -0.74 26.95 -13.42
C ALA A 279 -1.75 28.10 -13.25
N PRO A 280 -2.59 28.06 -12.21
CA PRO A 280 -3.40 29.21 -11.86
C PRO A 280 -2.49 30.37 -11.44
N ASP A 281 -3.00 31.59 -11.54
CA ASP A 281 -2.20 32.82 -11.43
C ASP A 281 -1.53 32.91 -10.05
N SER A 282 -0.20 33.01 -9.99
CA SER A 282 0.57 32.94 -8.74
C SER A 282 0.29 34.09 -7.79
N ASP A 283 -0.25 35.18 -8.32
CA ASP A 283 -0.55 36.40 -7.57
C ASP A 283 -1.88 36.31 -6.81
N ILE A 284 -2.71 35.30 -7.12
CA ILE A 284 -4.02 35.10 -6.49
C ILE A 284 -3.91 33.98 -5.45
N LYS A 285 -4.23 34.33 -4.19
CA LYS A 285 -4.30 33.34 -3.11
C LYS A 285 -5.62 32.57 -3.19
N TYR A 286 -5.59 31.42 -3.83
CA TYR A 286 -6.73 30.51 -3.91
C TYR A 286 -7.03 29.81 -2.57
N LYS A 287 -8.27 29.33 -2.41
CA LYS A 287 -8.70 28.62 -1.20
C LYS A 287 -8.29 27.15 -1.17
N LYS A 288 -7.98 26.54 -2.32
CA LYS A 288 -7.60 25.12 -2.43
C LYS A 288 -6.60 24.88 -3.57
N ASN A 289 -5.87 23.78 -3.49
CA ASN A 289 -4.88 23.38 -4.50
C ASN A 289 -5.54 22.82 -5.78
N ALA A 290 -4.89 23.02 -6.92
CA ALA A 290 -5.34 22.51 -8.20
C ALA A 290 -4.86 21.07 -8.42
N ILE A 291 -5.73 20.09 -8.15
CA ILE A 291 -5.43 18.68 -8.42
C ILE A 291 -5.56 18.37 -9.93
N LEU A 292 -6.64 18.85 -10.55
CA LEU A 292 -6.98 18.65 -11.97
C LEU A 292 -7.07 19.98 -12.70
N GLN A 293 -6.61 20.01 -13.96
CA GLN A 293 -6.58 21.22 -14.79
C GLN A 293 -7.97 21.73 -15.14
N SER A 294 -8.90 20.82 -15.40
CA SER A 294 -10.34 21.04 -15.59
C SER A 294 -10.99 21.71 -14.37
N GLY A 295 -10.40 21.57 -13.19
CA GLY A 295 -10.84 22.18 -11.94
C GLY A 295 -10.31 23.58 -11.67
N ASN A 296 -9.36 24.10 -12.45
CA ASN A 296 -8.69 25.38 -12.18
C ASN A 296 -9.65 26.58 -12.11
N LYS A 297 -10.81 26.50 -12.78
CA LYS A 297 -11.83 27.56 -12.74
C LYS A 297 -12.58 27.67 -11.40
N TYR A 298 -12.43 26.68 -10.51
CA TYR A 298 -13.23 26.56 -9.28
C TYR A 298 -12.37 26.57 -8.01
N LEU A 299 -11.15 27.10 -8.06
CA LEU A 299 -10.20 27.10 -6.93
C LEU A 299 -10.63 28.01 -5.76
N ASP A 300 -11.50 28.99 -6.00
CA ASP A 300 -12.01 29.91 -4.97
C ASP A 300 -13.32 29.45 -4.30
N VAL A 301 -13.89 28.35 -4.80
CA VAL A 301 -15.13 27.76 -4.30
C VAL A 301 -14.78 26.54 -3.46
N ILE A 302 -15.33 26.46 -2.25
CA ILE A 302 -15.27 25.25 -1.42
C ILE A 302 -16.71 24.80 -1.18
N VAL A 303 -17.01 23.57 -1.57
CA VAL A 303 -18.29 22.92 -1.32
C VAL A 303 -18.20 22.18 0.01
N ASN A 304 -19.13 22.48 0.92
CA ASN A 304 -19.21 21.83 2.21
C ASN A 304 -19.62 20.36 2.05
N TRP A 305 -19.17 19.53 2.99
CA TRP A 305 -19.56 18.13 3.05
C TRP A 305 -21.08 18.00 3.28
N PRO A 306 -21.82 17.23 2.45
CA PRO A 306 -23.27 17.09 2.62
C PRO A 306 -23.64 16.31 3.90
N GLU A 307 -24.62 16.80 4.66
CA GLU A 307 -25.07 16.18 5.92
C GLU A 307 -25.58 14.73 5.74
N GLN A 308 -26.14 14.43 4.56
CA GLN A 308 -26.64 13.10 4.23
C GLN A 308 -25.54 12.01 4.19
N PHE A 309 -24.28 12.40 3.99
CA PHE A 309 -23.14 11.48 4.00
C PHE A 309 -22.44 11.56 5.35
N LYS A 310 -22.92 10.78 6.32
CA LYS A 310 -22.34 10.74 7.65
C LYS A 310 -20.87 10.34 7.59
N GLN A 311 -19.99 11.21 8.10
CA GLN A 311 -18.60 10.87 8.34
C GLN A 311 -18.48 10.15 9.68
N GLN A 312 -17.72 9.07 9.69
CA GLN A 312 -17.45 8.28 10.90
C GLN A 312 -15.94 8.13 11.04
N THR A 313 -15.48 7.94 12.28
CA THR A 313 -14.10 7.56 12.49
C THR A 313 -13.92 6.08 12.16
N LYS A 314 -12.73 5.72 11.67
CA LYS A 314 -12.38 4.32 11.41
C LYS A 314 -12.67 3.42 12.63
N LYS A 315 -12.34 3.92 13.82
CA LYS A 315 -12.55 3.20 15.09
C LYS A 315 -14.03 2.95 15.37
N GLU A 316 -14.91 3.93 15.18
CA GLU A 316 -16.36 3.76 15.38
C GLU A 316 -16.92 2.60 14.54
N LEU A 317 -16.46 2.46 13.31
CA LEU A 317 -16.86 1.36 12.44
C LEU A 317 -16.26 0.01 12.85
N GLU A 318 -14.98 0.00 13.17
CA GLU A 318 -14.26 -1.23 13.59
C GLU A 318 -14.79 -1.76 14.93
N ASP A 319 -15.12 -0.88 15.88
CA ASP A 319 -15.72 -1.24 17.17
C ASP A 319 -17.17 -1.70 17.03
N GLY A 320 -17.90 -1.16 16.05
CA GLY A 320 -19.28 -1.54 15.73
C GLY A 320 -19.39 -2.85 14.94
N ALA A 321 -18.29 -3.34 14.35
CA ALA A 321 -18.28 -4.56 13.56
C ALA A 321 -18.42 -5.78 14.48
N LYS A 322 -19.57 -6.48 14.39
CA LYS A 322 -19.77 -7.74 15.11
C LYS A 322 -18.82 -8.79 14.56
N VAL A 323 -17.80 -9.16 15.33
CA VAL A 323 -16.96 -10.33 15.07
C VAL A 323 -17.87 -11.56 15.19
N ILE A 324 -18.34 -12.09 14.05
CA ILE A 324 -18.98 -13.40 14.03
C ILE A 324 -17.88 -14.40 14.36
N GLN A 325 -17.86 -14.86 15.61
CA GLN A 325 -17.09 -16.03 16.00
C GLN A 325 -17.73 -17.25 15.31
N ASP A 326 -17.42 -17.44 14.03
CA ASP A 326 -17.83 -18.65 13.32
C ASP A 326 -17.14 -19.85 13.95
N LYS A 327 -17.92 -20.65 14.69
CA LYS A 327 -17.52 -21.96 15.22
C LYS A 327 -17.10 -22.96 14.14
N LEU A 328 -17.31 -22.64 12.85
CA LEU A 328 -16.96 -23.47 11.69
C LEU A 328 -15.44 -23.66 11.50
N TYR A 329 -14.62 -22.75 12.04
CA TYR A 329 -13.17 -22.89 12.09
C TYR A 329 -12.61 -22.76 13.51
N HIS A 330 -13.37 -23.24 14.50
CA HIS A 330 -12.64 -23.88 15.59
C HIS A 330 -12.09 -25.17 15.01
N PRO A 331 -10.75 -25.38 14.93
CA PRO A 331 -10.27 -26.74 14.77
C PRO A 331 -11.03 -27.55 15.82
N LYS A 332 -11.70 -28.63 15.41
CA LYS A 332 -12.27 -29.59 16.35
C LYS A 332 -11.22 -29.75 17.43
N SER A 333 -11.57 -29.42 18.66
CA SER A 333 -10.75 -29.76 19.81
C SER A 333 -10.60 -31.27 19.73
N ILE A 334 -9.53 -31.72 19.08
CA ILE A 334 -8.96 -33.00 19.37
C ILE A 334 -8.70 -32.89 20.85
N GLU A 335 -9.47 -33.62 21.65
CA GLU A 335 -9.10 -33.92 23.01
C GLU A 335 -7.73 -34.60 22.95
N LYS A 336 -6.68 -33.79 22.88
CA LYS A 336 -5.39 -34.19 23.38
C LYS A 336 -5.64 -34.29 24.87
N GLN A 337 -5.78 -35.53 25.34
CA GLN A 337 -5.68 -35.87 26.75
C GLN A 337 -4.55 -35.04 27.34
N GLY A 338 -4.93 -34.11 28.20
CA GLY A 338 -4.04 -33.09 28.69
C GLY A 338 -2.95 -33.74 29.54
N ILE A 339 -1.70 -33.60 29.12
CA ILE A 339 -0.65 -33.41 30.10
C ILE A 339 -0.89 -31.99 30.62
N LYS A 340 -1.32 -31.87 31.88
CA LYS A 340 -1.36 -30.58 32.59
C LYS A 340 0.06 -30.01 32.59
N VAL A 341 0.33 -29.13 31.64
CA VAL A 341 1.44 -28.19 31.75
C VAL A 341 0.80 -26.88 32.17
N GLU A 342 1.07 -26.46 33.41
CA GLU A 342 0.69 -25.14 33.87
C GLU A 342 1.23 -24.09 32.90
N PRO A 343 0.41 -23.13 32.43
CA PRO A 343 0.90 -22.09 31.56
C PRO A 343 1.89 -21.23 32.33
N LYS A 344 3.18 -21.32 31.98
CA LYS A 344 4.18 -20.33 32.39
C LYS A 344 3.71 -18.98 31.85
N ARG A 345 3.29 -18.10 32.77
CA ARG A 345 2.95 -16.71 32.49
C ARG A 345 4.12 -16.08 31.73
N GLU A 346 3.91 -15.68 30.48
CA GLU A 346 4.85 -14.80 29.80
C GLU A 346 4.88 -13.46 30.56
N HIS A 347 5.98 -13.20 31.26
CA HIS A 347 6.25 -11.88 31.81
C HIS A 347 6.67 -10.96 30.67
N PHE A 348 5.79 -10.00 30.36
CA PHE A 348 6.10 -8.92 29.45
C PHE A 348 7.06 -7.95 30.18
N GLU A 349 8.35 -8.08 29.90
CA GLU A 349 9.37 -7.16 30.42
C GLU A 349 9.62 -6.02 29.41
N PRO A 350 9.43 -4.75 29.81
CA PRO A 350 9.78 -3.59 28.96
C PRO A 350 11.27 -3.62 28.60
N ARG A 351 11.62 -3.27 27.35
CA ARG A 351 13.01 -3.17 26.82
C ARG A 351 13.93 -2.19 27.57
N PHE A 352 13.44 -1.54 28.63
CA PHE A 352 14.16 -0.57 29.46
C PHE A 352 14.69 -1.16 30.77
N LEU A 353 14.52 -2.46 31.03
CA LEU A 353 15.19 -3.13 32.15
C LEU A 353 16.71 -3.14 31.90
N GLU A 354 17.46 -2.50 32.79
CA GLU A 354 18.92 -2.48 32.73
C GLU A 354 19.46 -3.91 32.71
N ARG A 355 20.30 -4.22 31.72
CA ARG A 355 20.93 -5.55 31.59
C ARG A 355 21.63 -5.94 32.89
N PRO A 356 21.51 -7.21 33.33
CA PRO A 356 22.13 -7.66 34.57
C PRO A 356 23.64 -7.47 34.48
N THR A 357 24.24 -7.04 35.58
CA THR A 357 25.70 -6.88 35.67
C THR A 357 26.29 -8.24 36.05
N VAL A 358 27.17 -8.78 35.22
CA VAL A 358 27.77 -10.11 35.40
C VAL A 358 29.29 -10.00 35.54
N LYS A 359 29.89 -10.97 36.23
CA LYS A 359 31.36 -11.03 36.38
C LYS A 359 31.97 -11.52 35.07
N ILE A 360 33.05 -10.87 34.62
CA ILE A 360 33.86 -11.39 33.50
C ILE A 360 34.49 -12.70 33.95
N LYS A 361 34.23 -13.76 33.18
CA LYS A 361 34.80 -15.10 33.37
C LYS A 361 35.74 -15.39 32.19
N GLN A 362 36.77 -16.18 32.41
CA GLN A 362 37.61 -16.66 31.31
C GLN A 362 36.85 -17.71 30.51
N LEU A 363 36.90 -17.61 29.18
CA LEU A 363 36.22 -18.56 28.31
C LEU A 363 36.82 -19.97 28.45
N PRO A 364 35.99 -21.02 28.55
CA PRO A 364 36.48 -22.39 28.52
C PRO A 364 37.05 -22.73 27.13
N PRO A 365 37.99 -23.68 27.03
CA PRO A 365 38.52 -24.11 25.74
C PRO A 365 37.40 -24.75 24.91
N ILE A 366 37.15 -24.20 23.71
CA ILE A 366 36.16 -24.73 22.78
C ILE A 366 36.79 -25.91 22.02
N PRO A 367 36.17 -27.11 22.05
CA PRO A 367 36.70 -28.29 21.36
C PRO A 367 36.73 -28.09 19.84
N MET A 368 37.74 -28.63 19.15
CA MET A 368 37.93 -28.47 17.69
C MET A 368 37.52 -29.70 16.89
N ASN A 369 36.87 -30.70 17.49
CA ASN A 369 36.79 -32.04 16.89
C ASN A 369 35.41 -32.37 16.31
N ASN A 370 34.35 -31.72 16.79
CA ASN A 370 32.97 -32.03 16.44
C ASN A 370 32.05 -30.80 16.59
N ILE A 371 31.15 -30.60 15.63
CA ILE A 371 30.18 -29.49 15.60
C ILE A 371 29.26 -29.55 16.82
N ILE A 372 28.79 -30.73 17.20
CA ILE A 372 27.88 -30.89 18.36
C ILE A 372 28.58 -30.47 19.65
N ASP A 373 29.86 -30.82 19.82
CA ASP A 373 30.63 -30.47 21.02
C ASP A 373 30.92 -28.96 21.07
N ILE A 374 31.17 -28.34 19.91
CA ILE A 374 31.31 -26.88 19.79
C ILE A 374 30.00 -26.18 20.21
N LEU A 375 28.88 -26.59 19.62
CA LEU A 375 27.57 -25.99 19.91
C LEU A 375 27.14 -26.22 21.36
N SER A 376 27.44 -27.40 21.92
CA SER A 376 27.19 -27.71 23.33
C SER A 376 28.02 -26.82 24.26
N THR A 377 29.27 -26.54 23.90
CA THR A 377 30.12 -25.61 24.67
C THR A 377 29.57 -24.18 24.61
N LEU A 378 29.10 -23.74 23.44
CA LEU A 378 28.45 -22.42 23.31
C LEU A 378 27.16 -22.35 24.12
N LYS A 379 26.39 -23.42 24.19
CA LYS A 379 25.20 -23.53 25.06
C LYS A 379 25.58 -23.32 26.52
N THR A 380 26.59 -24.03 27.02
CA THR A 380 27.07 -23.89 28.41
C THR A 380 27.51 -22.46 28.73
N ILE A 381 28.23 -21.80 27.80
CA ILE A 381 28.67 -20.40 27.99
C ILE A 381 27.47 -19.46 28.12
N VAL A 382 26.39 -19.68 27.36
CA VAL A 382 25.16 -18.88 27.49
C VAL A 382 24.42 -19.22 28.79
N GLU A 383 24.39 -20.49 29.20
CA GLU A 383 23.74 -20.94 30.45
C GLU A 383 24.44 -20.40 31.71
N GLU A 384 25.77 -20.30 31.70
CA GLU A 384 26.59 -19.84 32.82
C GLU A 384 26.67 -18.30 32.99
N ASP A 385 25.86 -17.53 32.27
CA ASP A 385 25.75 -16.07 32.42
C ASP A 385 27.08 -15.32 32.21
N TYR A 386 27.83 -15.68 31.18
CA TYR A 386 28.99 -14.89 30.72
C TYR A 386 28.53 -13.50 30.25
N ASP A 387 29.44 -12.52 30.27
CA ASP A 387 29.13 -11.22 29.70
C ASP A 387 28.95 -11.31 28.18
N ILE A 388 28.13 -10.41 27.64
CA ILE A 388 27.74 -10.40 26.24
C ILE A 388 28.97 -10.39 25.33
N ARG A 389 30.04 -9.68 25.70
CA ARG A 389 31.24 -9.61 24.87
C ARG A 389 31.97 -10.94 24.80
N SER A 390 32.18 -11.60 25.94
CA SER A 390 32.74 -12.96 25.98
C SER A 390 31.87 -13.96 25.23
N ILE A 391 30.53 -13.85 25.28
CA ILE A 391 29.64 -14.68 24.46
C ILE A 391 29.89 -14.41 22.96
N GLY A 392 30.03 -13.14 22.55
CA GLY A 392 30.35 -12.79 21.17
C GLY A 392 31.70 -13.34 20.69
N GLU A 393 32.71 -13.34 21.55
CA GLU A 393 34.03 -13.92 21.29
C GLU A 393 33.96 -15.45 21.15
N ALA A 394 33.24 -16.13 22.05
CA ALA A 394 33.02 -17.58 21.96
C ALA A 394 32.33 -17.98 20.65
N PHE A 395 31.30 -17.23 20.23
CA PHE A 395 30.58 -17.47 18.98
C PHE A 395 31.46 -17.26 17.74
N ALA A 396 32.40 -16.31 17.78
CA ALA A 396 33.35 -16.12 16.69
C ALA A 396 34.32 -17.31 16.58
N ILE A 397 34.88 -17.75 17.71
CA ILE A 397 35.80 -18.90 17.77
C ILE A 397 35.07 -20.19 17.32
N GLY A 398 33.89 -20.46 17.87
CA GLY A 398 33.08 -21.62 17.51
C GLY A 398 32.68 -21.63 16.03
N ARG A 399 32.31 -20.48 15.47
CA ARG A 399 32.03 -20.34 14.04
C ARG A 399 33.26 -20.69 13.20
N ASP A 400 34.44 -20.19 13.55
CA ASP A 400 35.65 -20.40 12.76
C ASP A 400 36.09 -21.87 12.77
N TYR A 401 35.91 -22.56 13.91
CA TYR A 401 36.11 -24.01 14.00
C TYR A 401 35.09 -24.80 13.17
N ILE A 402 33.80 -24.48 13.24
CA ILE A 402 32.78 -25.15 12.42
C ILE A 402 33.00 -24.88 10.92
N LYS A 403 33.40 -23.66 10.56
CA LYS A 403 33.73 -23.30 9.16
C LYS A 403 34.91 -24.09 8.61
N SER A 404 35.86 -24.48 9.46
CA SER A 404 36.97 -25.34 9.06
C SER A 404 36.53 -26.79 8.80
N MET A 405 35.37 -27.20 9.31
CA MET A 405 34.78 -28.53 9.13
C MET A 405 33.76 -28.59 8.00
N VAL A 406 32.97 -27.53 7.80
CA VAL A 406 31.87 -27.49 6.83
C VAL A 406 31.84 -26.15 6.07
N LEU A 407 31.80 -26.23 4.75
CA LEU A 407 31.86 -25.06 3.86
C LEU A 407 30.58 -24.22 3.86
N HIS A 408 29.39 -24.82 4.01
CA HIS A 408 28.11 -24.10 3.98
C HIS A 408 27.04 -24.73 4.88
N GLN A 409 26.68 -24.02 5.97
CA GLN A 409 25.47 -24.28 6.76
C GLN A 409 24.79 -22.95 7.08
N ASN A 410 23.44 -22.93 6.98
CA ASN A 410 22.65 -21.70 7.12
C ASN A 410 22.85 -21.00 8.47
N PHE A 411 23.13 -21.74 9.54
CA PHE A 411 23.34 -21.16 10.87
C PHE A 411 24.71 -20.49 11.07
N LEU A 412 25.71 -20.73 10.20
CA LEU A 412 27.01 -20.02 10.27
C LEU A 412 26.85 -18.52 10.04
N TRP A 413 25.86 -18.13 9.23
CA TRP A 413 25.51 -16.73 9.02
C TRP A 413 24.90 -16.10 10.28
N ASP A 414 24.00 -16.83 10.96
CA ASP A 414 23.40 -16.38 12.22
C ASP A 414 24.45 -16.27 13.34
N MET A 415 25.37 -17.25 13.45
CA MET A 415 26.51 -17.17 14.38
C MET A 415 27.38 -15.95 14.10
N SER A 416 27.65 -15.63 12.82
CA SER A 416 28.41 -14.44 12.43
C SER A 416 27.70 -13.14 12.83
N LYS A 417 26.38 -13.10 12.67
CA LYS A 417 25.56 -11.96 13.06
C LYS A 417 25.59 -11.76 14.58
N LEU A 418 25.40 -12.83 15.35
CA LEU A 418 25.42 -12.79 16.82
C LEU A 418 26.80 -12.40 17.35
N ALA A 419 27.88 -12.99 16.82
CA ALA A 419 29.25 -12.62 17.18
C ALA A 419 29.49 -11.11 16.98
N ASN A 420 29.12 -10.57 15.82
CA ASN A 420 29.31 -9.14 15.54
C ASN A 420 28.49 -8.21 16.44
N ILE A 421 27.24 -8.59 16.75
CA ILE A 421 26.38 -7.79 17.63
C ILE A 421 26.93 -7.80 19.06
N TYR A 422 27.34 -8.98 19.54
CA TYR A 422 27.72 -9.17 20.94
C TYR A 422 29.16 -8.73 21.24
N GLN A 423 30.10 -8.84 20.30
CA GLN A 423 31.46 -8.28 20.45
C GLN A 423 31.45 -6.75 20.64
N ARG A 424 30.45 -6.07 20.09
CA ARG A 424 30.25 -4.61 20.24
C ARG A 424 29.45 -4.26 21.50
N GLY A 425 29.05 -5.26 22.29
CA GLY A 425 28.29 -5.08 23.52
C GLY A 425 29.10 -4.46 24.66
N PRO A 426 28.42 -3.87 25.66
CA PRO A 426 29.07 -3.32 26.84
C PRO A 426 29.72 -4.41 27.70
N LEU A 427 30.91 -4.11 28.24
CA LEU A 427 31.61 -4.97 29.21
C LEU A 427 30.79 -5.12 30.50
N ASN A 428 30.93 -6.27 31.19
CA ASN A 428 30.25 -6.59 32.46
C ASN A 428 28.72 -6.64 32.38
N LYS A 429 28.12 -6.68 31.19
CA LYS A 429 26.66 -6.80 31.03
C LYS A 429 26.31 -8.16 30.46
N GLY A 430 25.43 -8.87 31.16
CA GLY A 430 24.85 -10.14 30.72
C GLY A 430 23.64 -9.91 29.81
N MET A 431 23.14 -11.01 29.26
CA MET A 431 21.92 -11.02 28.45
C MET A 431 20.69 -10.83 29.34
N SER A 432 19.63 -10.21 28.80
CA SER A 432 18.32 -10.28 29.44
C SER A 432 17.80 -11.72 29.44
N SER A 433 16.91 -12.06 30.38
CA SER A 433 16.33 -13.42 30.46
C SER A 433 15.65 -13.85 29.16
N LYS A 434 15.04 -12.90 28.44
CA LYS A 434 14.45 -13.13 27.12
C LYS A 434 15.51 -13.40 26.04
N GLU A 435 16.54 -12.56 25.95
CA GLU A 435 17.65 -12.76 24.98
C GLU A 435 18.37 -14.09 25.23
N LYS A 436 18.59 -14.46 26.49
CA LYS A 436 19.19 -15.74 26.89
C LYS A 436 18.33 -16.91 26.44
N TYR A 437 17.01 -16.86 26.68
CA TYR A 437 16.09 -17.92 26.27
C TYR A 437 16.03 -18.09 24.74
N GLU A 438 15.86 -16.99 24.00
CA GLU A 438 15.82 -17.02 22.52
C GLU A 438 17.14 -17.53 21.92
N LEU A 439 18.28 -17.22 22.54
CA LEU A 439 19.58 -17.69 22.08
C LEU A 439 19.77 -19.19 22.36
N LEU A 440 19.39 -19.67 23.55
CA LEU A 440 19.47 -21.09 23.89
C LEU A 440 18.58 -21.94 22.97
N GLU A 441 17.36 -21.48 22.68
CA GLU A 441 16.45 -22.13 21.73
C GLU A 441 17.07 -22.23 20.33
N LYS A 442 17.78 -21.18 19.88
CA LYS A 442 18.51 -21.23 18.59
C LYS A 442 19.65 -22.23 18.60
N ILE A 443 20.45 -22.27 19.66
CA ILE A 443 21.56 -23.23 19.78
C ILE A 443 21.02 -24.66 19.80
N ASP A 444 19.93 -24.92 20.52
CA ASP A 444 19.29 -26.24 20.57
C ASP A 444 18.78 -26.69 19.20
N ASN A 445 18.15 -25.79 18.44
CA ASN A 445 17.78 -26.06 17.06
C ASN A 445 18.99 -26.40 16.17
N TRP A 446 20.13 -25.73 16.37
CA TRP A 446 21.35 -26.04 15.61
C TRP A 446 21.96 -27.38 16.03
N ILE A 447 21.92 -27.74 17.31
CA ILE A 447 22.35 -29.05 17.79
C ILE A 447 21.48 -30.14 17.17
N ASP A 448 20.16 -29.98 17.19
CA ASP A 448 19.22 -30.96 16.64
C ASP A 448 19.35 -31.13 15.12
N LEU A 449 19.76 -30.09 14.39
CA LEU A 449 20.06 -30.18 12.95
C LEU A 449 21.38 -30.92 12.62
N ASN A 450 22.26 -31.11 13.61
CA ASN A 450 23.56 -31.75 13.44
C ASN A 450 23.70 -33.08 14.22
N LYS A 451 22.62 -33.55 14.86
CA LYS A 451 22.46 -34.93 15.34
C LYS A 451 22.06 -35.84 14.18
#